data_AF-A0A3Q3ALN2-F1
#
_entry.id   AF-A0A3Q3ALN2-F1
#
_cell.length_a   1.000
_cell.length_b   1.000
_cell.length_c   1.000
_cell.angle_alpha   90.00
_cell.angle_beta   90.00
_cell.angle_gamma   90.00
#
_symmetry.space_group_name_H-M   'P 1'
#
loop_
_entity.id
_entity.type
_entity.pdbx_description
1 polymer ?
#
loop_
_entity_poly.entity_id
_entity_poly.type
_entity_poly.pdbx_seq_one_letter_code
_entity_poly.pdbx_strand_id
1 'polypeptide(L)'
;MSPNVTAEASQPLLARSTVAQRKQANELRKTLKPLLEKRRRARINDSLTHLKSLILPLVGKDNARYSKLEKADILEMTVRFLRDLPSAPVKDSADSYREGYKACLQRVTALLPKTSLAQDACQRVHEFVQQSMSTTSHGGAAAAPVRAQSGPQPVCATVWRPW
;
A
#
# COMPACT_ATOMS: atom_id res chain seq x y z
N MET A 1 7.01 1.09 -70.28
CA MET A 1 5.75 1.66 -69.78
C MET A 1 5.35 0.91 -68.52
N SER A 2 5.52 1.53 -67.36
CA SER A 2 4.92 1.05 -66.11
C SER A 2 4.70 2.26 -65.21
N PRO A 3 3.44 2.72 -65.02
CA PRO A 3 3.15 3.70 -64.00
C PRO A 3 2.96 3.00 -62.65
N ASN A 4 3.57 3.59 -61.63
CA ASN A 4 3.31 3.35 -60.22
C ASN A 4 2.39 4.46 -59.70
N VAL A 5 1.86 4.27 -58.47
CA VAL A 5 1.28 5.27 -57.54
C VAL A 5 -0.23 5.48 -57.67
N THR A 6 -1.05 5.49 -56.62
CA THR A 6 -1.11 4.82 -55.30
C THR A 6 -2.57 5.02 -54.88
N ALA A 7 -3.17 4.05 -54.22
CA ALA A 7 -4.52 4.16 -53.67
C ALA A 7 -4.61 5.32 -52.67
N GLU A 8 -5.47 6.30 -52.94
CA GLU A 8 -5.93 7.27 -51.95
C GLU A 8 -7.03 6.59 -51.11
N ALA A 9 -6.64 6.04 -49.95
CA ALA A 9 -7.59 5.55 -48.96
C ALA A 9 -7.49 6.47 -47.74
N SER A 10 -8.49 7.35 -47.65
CA SER A 10 -8.75 8.32 -46.60
C SER A 10 -8.57 7.75 -45.19
N GLN A 11 -7.56 8.23 -44.46
CA GLN A 11 -7.58 8.20 -42.99
C GLN A 11 -7.97 9.60 -42.49
N PRO A 12 -8.94 9.72 -41.56
CA PRO A 12 -9.41 11.03 -41.11
C PRO A 12 -8.31 11.73 -40.30
N LEU A 13 -7.68 12.73 -40.91
CA LEU A 13 -6.84 13.70 -40.20
C LEU A 13 -7.69 14.35 -39.11
N LEU A 14 -7.24 14.23 -37.85
CA LEU A 14 -7.83 14.84 -36.67
C LEU A 14 -8.32 16.26 -37.01
N ALA A 15 -9.64 16.42 -37.11
CA ALA A 15 -10.28 17.65 -37.55
C ALA A 15 -9.73 18.82 -36.73
N ARG A 16 -9.05 19.75 -37.41
CA ARG A 16 -8.49 20.95 -36.79
C ARG A 16 -9.64 21.73 -36.17
N SER A 17 -9.75 21.66 -34.84
CA SER A 17 -10.88 22.21 -34.11
C SER A 17 -11.09 23.68 -34.48
N THR A 18 -12.30 23.99 -34.97
CA THR A 18 -12.65 25.31 -35.48
C THR A 18 -12.63 26.35 -34.37
N VAL A 19 -12.46 27.64 -34.70
CA VAL A 19 -12.44 28.73 -33.71
C VAL A 19 -13.70 28.73 -32.85
N ALA A 20 -14.86 28.40 -33.42
CA ALA A 20 -16.13 28.24 -32.71
C ALA A 20 -16.11 27.07 -31.71
N GLN A 21 -15.57 25.91 -32.09
CA GLN A 21 -15.42 24.76 -31.20
C GLN A 21 -14.45 25.05 -30.03
N ARG A 22 -13.36 25.78 -30.28
CA ARG A 22 -12.43 26.20 -29.22
C ARG A 22 -13.09 27.17 -28.23
N LYS A 23 -13.92 28.09 -28.73
CA LYS A 23 -14.69 29.02 -27.90
C LYS A 23 -15.71 28.27 -27.03
N GLN A 24 -16.47 27.34 -27.61
CA GLN A 24 -17.38 26.47 -26.86
C GLN A 24 -16.66 25.64 -25.80
N ALA A 25 -15.52 25.02 -26.14
CA ALA A 25 -14.72 24.28 -25.17
C ALA A 25 -14.19 25.16 -24.04
N ASN A 26 -13.84 26.43 -24.31
CA ASN A 26 -13.42 27.37 -23.28
C ASN A 26 -14.57 27.76 -22.34
N GLU A 27 -15.76 28.04 -22.88
CA GLU A 27 -16.96 28.32 -22.07
C GLU A 27 -17.38 27.11 -21.23
N LEU A 28 -17.28 25.90 -21.78
CA LEU A 28 -17.46 24.65 -21.02
C LEU A 28 -16.42 24.51 -19.91
N ARG A 29 -15.14 24.84 -20.16
CA ARG A 29 -14.12 24.82 -19.10
C ARG A 29 -14.42 25.83 -18.00
N LYS A 30 -14.85 27.05 -18.34
CA LYS A 30 -15.20 28.09 -17.37
C LYS A 30 -16.35 27.68 -16.45
N THR A 31 -17.29 26.88 -16.93
CA THR A 31 -18.45 26.40 -16.15
C THR A 31 -18.17 25.08 -15.44
N LEU A 32 -17.44 24.15 -16.05
CA LEU A 32 -17.13 22.85 -15.46
C LEU A 32 -16.07 22.94 -14.36
N LYS A 33 -15.02 23.76 -14.52
CA LYS A 33 -13.99 23.94 -13.48
C LYS A 33 -14.56 24.32 -12.10
N PRO A 34 -15.44 25.33 -11.95
CA PRO A 34 -16.02 25.66 -10.64
C PRO A 34 -16.92 24.55 -10.09
N LEU A 35 -17.62 23.80 -10.95
CA LEU A 35 -18.45 22.66 -10.52
C LEU A 35 -17.59 21.51 -9.99
N LEU A 36 -16.50 21.15 -10.69
CA LEU A 36 -15.56 20.14 -10.25
C LEU A 36 -14.89 20.54 -8.93
N GLU A 37 -14.51 21.81 -8.81
CA GLU A 37 -13.92 22.35 -7.59
C GLU A 37 -14.90 22.31 -6.42
N LYS A 38 -16.16 22.67 -6.64
CA LYS A 38 -17.24 22.54 -5.63
C LYS A 38 -17.39 21.08 -5.18
N ARG A 39 -17.42 20.12 -6.11
CA ARG A 39 -17.48 18.68 -5.80
C ARG A 39 -16.25 18.21 -5.02
N ARG A 40 -15.05 18.66 -5.40
CA ARG A 40 -13.81 18.34 -4.67
C ARG A 40 -13.85 18.89 -3.24
N ARG A 41 -14.27 20.15 -3.05
CA ARG A 41 -14.43 20.77 -1.73
C ARG A 41 -15.43 20.04 -0.86
N ALA A 42 -16.57 19.63 -1.42
CA ALA A 42 -17.57 18.81 -0.72
C ALA A 42 -16.92 17.51 -0.21
N ARG A 43 -16.26 16.74 -1.09
CA ARG A 43 -15.56 15.50 -0.71
C ARG A 43 -14.54 15.70 0.41
N ILE A 44 -13.77 16.79 0.37
CA ILE A 44 -12.79 17.11 1.42
C ILE A 44 -13.51 17.37 2.75
N ASN A 45 -14.57 18.18 2.74
CA ASN A 45 -15.33 18.48 3.96
C ASN A 45 -16.04 17.25 4.54
N ASP A 46 -16.57 16.37 3.68
CA ASP A 46 -17.18 15.10 4.10
C ASP A 46 -16.14 14.22 4.78
N SER A 47 -14.94 14.10 4.18
CA SER A 47 -13.86 13.31 4.77
C SER A 47 -13.37 13.86 6.11
N LEU A 48 -13.30 15.19 6.27
CA LEU A 48 -12.95 15.81 7.55
C LEU A 48 -14.03 15.58 8.62
N THR A 49 -15.31 15.57 8.22
CA THR A 49 -16.43 15.30 9.12
C THR A 49 -16.41 13.85 9.60
N HIS A 50 -16.20 12.90 8.68
CA HIS A 50 -16.00 11.50 9.03
C HIS A 50 -14.79 11.31 9.94
N LEU A 51 -13.65 11.93 9.61
CA LEU A 51 -12.44 11.84 10.41
C LEU A 51 -12.65 12.32 11.84
N LYS A 52 -13.32 13.46 12.02
CA LYS A 52 -13.71 13.97 13.34
C LYS A 52 -14.57 12.96 14.11
N SER A 53 -15.59 12.39 13.47
CA SER A 53 -16.47 11.41 14.11
C SER A 53 -15.77 10.13 14.54
N LEU A 54 -14.72 9.72 13.80
CA LEU A 54 -13.91 8.55 14.12
C LEU A 54 -12.91 8.83 15.25
N ILE A 55 -12.22 9.96 15.19
CA ILE A 55 -11.09 10.24 16.08
C ILE A 55 -11.57 10.63 17.48
N LEU A 56 -12.58 11.49 17.63
CA LEU A 56 -13.06 11.97 18.93
C LEU A 56 -13.34 10.84 19.96
N PRO A 57 -14.11 9.79 19.60
CA PRO A 57 -14.33 8.66 20.50
C PRO A 57 -13.04 7.93 20.86
N LEU A 58 -12.16 7.71 19.89
CA LEU A 58 -10.91 6.97 20.08
C LEU A 58 -9.93 7.69 21.02
N VAL A 59 -9.95 9.02 21.03
CA VAL A 59 -9.13 9.84 21.93
C VAL A 59 -9.86 10.27 23.21
N GLY A 60 -11.05 9.72 23.49
CA GLY A 60 -11.81 9.98 24.72
C GLY A 60 -12.34 11.41 24.85
N LYS A 61 -12.71 12.07 23.74
CA LYS A 61 -13.14 13.47 23.71
C LYS A 61 -14.61 13.62 23.30
N ASP A 62 -15.33 14.49 24.02
CA ASP A 62 -16.78 14.66 23.86
C ASP A 62 -17.18 15.42 22.59
N ASN A 63 -18.04 14.83 21.76
CA ASN A 63 -18.56 15.47 20.54
C ASN A 63 -19.18 16.86 20.76
N ALA A 64 -19.83 17.12 21.89
CA ALA A 64 -20.46 18.40 22.18
C ALA A 64 -19.44 19.55 22.30
N ARG A 65 -18.33 19.33 23.02
CA ARG A 65 -17.27 20.34 23.20
C ARG A 65 -16.48 20.60 21.93
N TYR A 66 -16.43 19.61 21.05
CA TYR A 66 -15.66 19.65 19.81
C TYR A 66 -16.53 19.91 18.57
N SER A 67 -17.81 20.27 18.75
CA SER A 67 -18.76 20.56 17.67
C SER A 67 -18.25 21.64 16.70
N LYS A 68 -17.44 22.60 17.16
CA LYS A 68 -16.90 23.72 16.38
C LYS A 68 -15.39 23.65 16.06
N LEU A 69 -14.80 22.45 16.05
CA LEU A 69 -13.38 22.24 15.72
C LEU A 69 -12.97 22.89 14.39
N GLU A 70 -11.80 23.53 14.40
CA GLU A 70 -11.17 24.02 13.17
C GLU A 70 -10.60 22.87 12.34
N LYS A 71 -10.40 23.10 11.04
CA LYS A 71 -9.85 22.07 10.15
C LYS A 71 -8.43 21.65 10.54
N ALA A 72 -7.63 22.60 11.02
CA ALA A 72 -6.28 22.33 11.49
C ALA A 72 -6.30 21.42 12.71
N ASP A 73 -7.17 21.70 13.70
CA ASP A 73 -7.29 20.89 14.91
C ASP A 73 -7.71 19.44 14.64
N ILE A 74 -8.65 19.22 13.70
CA ILE A 74 -9.07 17.87 13.28
C ILE A 74 -7.86 17.10 12.76
N LEU A 75 -7.07 17.73 11.90
CA LEU A 75 -5.88 17.11 11.31
C LEU A 75 -4.80 16.85 12.37
N GLU A 76 -4.54 17.83 13.23
CA GLU A 76 -3.49 17.72 14.25
C GLU A 76 -3.81 16.62 15.26
N MET A 77 -5.06 16.56 15.73
CA MET A 77 -5.51 15.51 16.63
C MET A 77 -5.43 14.12 15.98
N THR A 78 -5.78 14.02 14.70
CA THR A 78 -5.65 12.76 13.94
C THR A 78 -4.19 12.35 13.85
N VAL A 79 -3.29 13.27 13.50
CA VAL A 79 -1.86 12.99 13.38
C VAL A 79 -1.28 12.56 14.73
N ARG A 80 -1.66 13.23 15.82
CA ARG A 80 -1.28 12.82 17.19
C ARG A 80 -1.74 11.39 17.48
N PHE A 81 -3.03 11.10 17.25
CA PHE A 81 -3.56 9.73 17.42
C PHE A 81 -2.76 8.69 16.63
N LEU A 82 -2.45 8.95 15.35
CA LEU A 82 -1.70 8.02 14.51
C LEU A 82 -0.24 7.83 14.96
N ARG A 83 0.37 8.85 15.56
CA ARG A 83 1.73 8.75 16.13
C ARG A 83 1.76 7.99 17.45
N ASP A 84 0.68 8.09 18.21
CA ASP A 84 0.52 7.39 19.49
C ASP A 84 0.09 5.92 19.29
N LEU A 85 -0.40 5.55 18.10
CA LEU A 85 -0.61 4.15 17.76
C LEU A 85 0.72 3.41 17.87
N PRO A 86 0.78 2.26 18.55
CA PRO A 86 1.96 1.43 18.52
C PRO A 86 2.26 1.15 17.05
N SER A 87 3.47 1.50 16.61
CA SER A 87 3.94 1.10 15.29
C SER A 87 3.75 -0.41 15.24
N ALA A 88 2.74 -0.88 14.49
CA ALA A 88 2.68 -2.28 14.16
C ALA A 88 4.08 -2.57 13.60
N PRO A 89 4.84 -3.51 14.18
CA PRO A 89 6.08 -3.88 13.54
C PRO A 89 5.65 -4.27 12.14
N VAL A 90 6.09 -3.50 11.15
CA VAL A 90 6.08 -3.95 9.77
C VAL A 90 6.94 -5.19 9.90
N LYS A 91 6.31 -6.36 10.10
CA LYS A 91 7.05 -7.59 10.40
C LYS A 91 7.96 -7.71 9.22
N ASP A 92 9.25 -7.47 9.48
CA ASP A 92 10.22 -7.52 8.43
C ASP A 92 10.07 -8.92 7.83
N SER A 93 10.13 -9.04 6.51
CA SER A 93 9.92 -10.35 5.86
C SER A 93 10.84 -11.42 6.49
N ALA A 94 12.02 -10.96 6.95
CA ALA A 94 12.96 -11.72 7.77
C ALA A 94 12.41 -12.17 9.14
N ASP A 95 11.74 -11.29 9.90
CA ASP A 95 11.17 -11.66 11.20
C ASP A 95 9.98 -12.61 11.08
N SER A 96 9.11 -12.39 10.08
CA SER A 96 8.03 -13.34 9.79
C SER A 96 8.58 -14.71 9.36
N TYR A 97 9.66 -14.74 8.59
CA TYR A 97 10.34 -15.98 8.20
C TYR A 97 10.98 -16.68 9.41
N ARG A 98 11.71 -15.95 10.25
CA ARG A 98 12.37 -16.48 11.45
C ARG A 98 11.35 -17.09 12.42
N GLU A 99 10.23 -16.41 12.61
CA GLU A 99 9.13 -16.91 13.44
C GLU A 99 8.49 -18.17 12.85
N GLY A 100 8.24 -18.20 11.53
CA GLY A 100 7.73 -19.38 10.83
C GLY A 100 8.71 -20.56 10.84
N TYR A 101 10.01 -20.29 10.68
CA TYR A 101 11.07 -21.29 10.76
C TYR A 101 11.16 -21.89 12.17
N LYS A 102 11.12 -21.06 13.20
CA LYS A 102 11.07 -21.51 14.60
C LYS A 102 9.83 -22.38 14.87
N ALA A 103 8.65 -21.93 14.43
CA ALA A 103 7.42 -22.71 14.59
C ALA A 103 7.49 -24.08 13.87
N CYS A 104 8.09 -24.12 12.67
CA CYS A 104 8.31 -25.37 11.93
C CYS A 104 9.20 -26.34 12.70
N LEU A 105 10.36 -25.88 13.16
CA LEU A 105 11.31 -26.68 13.92
C LEU A 105 10.70 -27.20 15.25
N GLN A 106 9.93 -26.38 15.97
CA GLN A 106 9.19 -26.83 17.15
C GLN A 106 8.19 -27.95 16.82
N ARG A 107 7.52 -27.85 15.68
CA ARG A 107 6.59 -28.87 15.20
C ARG A 107 7.31 -30.17 14.83
N VAL A 108 8.49 -30.08 14.22
CA VAL A 108 9.36 -31.25 13.96
C VAL A 108 9.69 -31.96 15.27
N THR A 109 10.12 -31.23 16.30
CA THR A 109 10.39 -31.79 17.63
C THR A 109 9.17 -32.48 18.24
N ALA A 110 7.97 -31.91 18.09
CA ALA A 110 6.73 -32.49 18.62
C ALA A 110 6.26 -33.75 17.87
N LEU A 111 6.61 -33.88 16.58
CA LEU A 111 6.22 -35.00 15.74
C LEU A 111 7.25 -36.14 15.76
N LEU A 112 8.51 -35.83 16.01
CA LEU A 112 9.62 -36.80 16.04
C LEU A 112 9.32 -38.07 16.85
N PRO A 113 8.81 -37.97 18.10
CA PRO A 113 8.51 -39.15 18.92
C PRO A 113 7.36 -40.01 18.38
N LYS A 114 6.54 -39.46 17.47
CA LYS A 114 5.40 -40.16 16.84
C LYS A 114 5.79 -40.86 15.54
N THR A 115 7.05 -40.74 15.13
CA THR A 115 7.56 -41.35 13.90
C THR A 115 8.16 -42.72 14.17
N SER A 116 8.09 -43.63 13.19
CA SER A 116 8.71 -44.97 13.26
C SER A 116 10.24 -44.94 13.03
N LEU A 117 10.90 -43.79 13.20
CA LEU A 117 12.35 -43.69 13.02
C LEU A 117 13.09 -44.34 14.20
N ALA A 118 14.30 -44.84 13.90
CA ALA A 118 15.20 -45.36 14.93
C ALA A 118 15.48 -44.29 16.00
N GLN A 119 15.59 -44.71 17.26
CA GLN A 119 15.77 -43.81 18.40
C GLN A 119 17.02 -42.91 18.25
N ASP A 120 18.12 -43.45 17.74
CA ASP A 120 19.34 -42.68 17.47
C ASP A 120 19.14 -41.63 16.38
N ALA A 121 18.32 -41.92 15.37
CA ALA A 121 18.00 -40.96 14.32
C ALA A 121 17.14 -39.82 14.87
N CYS A 122 16.17 -40.13 15.73
CA CYS A 122 15.38 -39.13 16.45
C CYS A 122 16.26 -38.24 17.35
N GLN A 123 17.20 -38.82 18.09
CA GLN A 123 18.10 -38.06 18.96
C GLN A 123 18.98 -37.07 18.15
N ARG A 124 19.56 -37.52 17.03
CA ARG A 124 20.38 -36.65 16.16
C ARG A 124 19.58 -35.49 15.56
N VAL A 125 18.35 -35.75 15.13
CA VAL A 125 17.49 -34.68 14.58
C VAL A 125 17.08 -33.70 15.67
N HIS A 126 16.78 -34.19 16.88
CA HIS A 126 16.46 -33.32 18.01
C HIS A 126 17.63 -32.40 18.39
N GLU A 127 18.86 -32.92 18.47
CA GLU A 127 20.07 -32.12 18.70
C GLU A 127 20.30 -31.08 17.60
N PHE A 128 20.16 -31.47 16.33
CA PHE A 128 20.27 -30.54 15.20
C PHE A 128 19.27 -29.39 15.29
N VAL A 129 18.01 -29.69 15.66
CA VAL A 129 16.96 -28.68 15.84
C VAL A 129 17.32 -27.72 16.98
N GLN A 130 17.83 -28.22 18.11
CA GLN A 130 18.24 -27.39 19.25
C GLN A 130 19.45 -26.50 18.92
N GLN A 131 20.41 -27.01 18.16
CA GLN A 131 21.54 -26.23 17.67
C GLN A 131 21.08 -25.11 16.72
N SER A 132 20.15 -25.42 15.82
CA SER A 132 19.58 -24.47 14.83
C SER A 132 18.72 -23.39 15.48
N MET A 133 18.03 -23.70 16.58
CA MET A 133 17.32 -22.70 17.39
C MET A 133 18.26 -21.69 18.03
N SER A 134 19.39 -22.17 18.53
CA SER A 134 20.37 -21.36 19.25
C SER A 134 21.10 -20.39 18.32
N THR A 135 21.41 -20.79 17.08
CA THR A 135 22.09 -19.93 16.10
C THR A 135 21.23 -18.76 15.59
N THR A 136 19.89 -18.91 15.55
CA THR A 136 18.98 -17.83 15.12
C THR A 136 18.86 -16.66 16.10
N SER A 137 19.46 -16.78 17.29
CA SER A 137 19.48 -15.74 18.33
C SER A 137 20.70 -14.80 18.23
N HIS A 138 21.77 -15.22 17.57
CA HIS A 138 23.03 -14.46 17.45
C HIS A 138 23.33 -14.17 15.97
N GLY A 139 22.70 -13.12 15.42
CA GLY A 139 23.24 -12.30 14.33
C GLY A 139 23.75 -12.96 13.04
N GLY A 140 23.49 -14.23 12.78
CA GLY A 140 23.93 -14.93 11.58
C GLY A 140 22.84 -14.92 10.53
N ALA A 141 23.00 -14.10 9.49
CA ALA A 141 22.20 -14.16 8.27
C ALA A 141 22.34 -15.55 7.64
N ALA A 142 21.49 -16.51 8.03
CA ALA A 142 21.29 -17.72 7.27
C ALA A 142 20.62 -17.31 5.95
N ALA A 143 21.41 -17.34 4.88
CA ALA A 143 21.00 -16.98 3.54
C ALA A 143 19.68 -17.69 3.18
N ALA A 144 18.60 -16.91 3.11
CA ALA A 144 17.36 -17.38 2.53
C ALA A 144 17.63 -17.78 1.07
N PRO A 145 17.04 -18.89 0.56
CA PRO A 145 17.13 -19.18 -0.86
C PRO A 145 16.52 -18.00 -1.62
N VAL A 146 17.34 -17.37 -2.47
CA VAL A 146 16.95 -16.22 -3.30
C VAL A 146 15.76 -16.65 -4.16
N ARG A 147 14.57 -16.21 -3.77
CA ARG A 147 13.41 -16.19 -4.65
C ARG A 147 13.72 -15.15 -5.74
N ALA A 148 13.68 -15.58 -7.00
CA ALA A 148 13.89 -14.73 -8.17
C ALA A 148 13.10 -13.42 -8.02
N GLN A 149 13.84 -12.31 -7.91
CA GLN A 149 13.28 -10.98 -7.80
C GLN A 149 12.64 -10.62 -9.15
N SER A 150 11.31 -10.55 -9.19
CA SER A 150 10.61 -9.74 -10.19
C SER A 150 10.98 -8.28 -9.93
N GLY A 151 11.62 -7.65 -10.91
CA GLY A 151 12.23 -6.33 -10.79
C GLY A 151 11.26 -5.21 -10.36
N PRO A 152 11.81 -4.08 -9.89
CA PRO A 152 11.01 -2.95 -9.43
C PRO A 152 10.27 -2.32 -10.60
N GLN A 153 8.95 -2.43 -10.59
CA GLN A 153 8.09 -1.56 -11.39
C GLN A 153 8.21 -0.14 -10.83
N PRO A 154 8.63 0.87 -11.62
CA PRO A 154 8.52 2.24 -11.19
C PRO A 154 7.02 2.57 -11.15
N VAL A 155 6.47 2.64 -9.93
CA VAL A 155 5.21 3.34 -9.74
C VAL A 155 5.44 4.77 -10.21
N CYS A 156 4.87 5.09 -11.37
CA CYS A 156 4.81 6.43 -11.89
C CYS A 156 4.17 7.28 -10.79
N ALA A 157 5.01 8.00 -10.05
CA ALA A 157 4.59 9.04 -9.13
C ALA A 157 3.80 10.01 -9.98
N THR A 158 2.48 9.83 -9.96
CA THR A 158 1.54 10.73 -10.63
C THR A 158 1.74 12.05 -9.92
N VAL A 159 2.54 12.91 -10.53
CA VAL A 159 2.83 14.24 -10.07
C VAL A 159 1.49 14.88 -9.74
N TRP A 160 1.29 15.17 -8.45
CA TRP A 160 0.11 15.90 -8.00
C TRP A 160 0.07 17.20 -8.80
N ARG A 161 -0.91 17.34 -9.70
CA ARG A 161 -1.15 18.58 -10.44
C ARG A 161 -2.20 19.39 -9.67
N PRO A 162 -1.86 20.58 -9.16
CA PRO A 162 -2.86 21.54 -8.69
C PRO A 162 -3.76 21.94 -9.87
N TRP A 163 -5.07 22.05 -9.64
CA TRP A 163 -6.08 22.48 -10.61
C TRP A 163 -6.15 24.00 -10.78
#